data_AF-A0AAC8TBM2-F1
#
_entry.id   AF-A0AAC8TBM2-F1
#
_cell.length_a   1.000
_cell.length_b   1.000
_cell.length_c   1.000
_cell.angle_alpha   90.00
_cell.angle_beta   90.00
_cell.angle_gamma   90.00
#
_symmetry.space_group_name_H-M   'P 1'
#
loop_
_entity.id
_entity.type
_entity.pdbx_description
1 polymer ?
#
loop_
_entity_poly.entity_id
_entity_poly.type
_entity_poly.pdbx_seq_one_letter_code
_entity_poly.pdbx_strand_id
1 'polypeptide(L)'
;MPGFAQSTAPKPALPEAPAPQPSALNNGSPEEASRYYKELSKKLGVLTPATIETQATLEDLLSYLGYKELTPEDVEFAKPESLMEGTASLAQALPVGSKVALKADTGAFMARCGDCQPSTTPPVAGVIVPDIVAANATRADAGPFTLFEVVDAGGGKIGLKADTGKYMSRCNQCIVQGTIEDFATVHAPGATPPSISQFTPELLSNGKVAFKADTGNYLARCRNCSPRINTPDTVGIHVTDARSKPAAQWTVVRQGASPGDILVSRFFAPKIVDFSVAPAQRKVGWRRLVRMKARPGSQAQKHFVESAWILFNHFTSPPVHSPFGGTNVPLSAKNGSVNTQVALLTQCKAGQTACQNAELNSIYWMDFGASNKGYKLSYKLDAFFDAGSLPGAAPYYVPNGCDTCHGSLRGQAVLNHLDTDHWLDRLSDGDFPALNKPEAPAALFDAGKDVTSARYAEAFGVLRQLNQEVAVMQKRVNPQGFHLAAANKWLELHKTSVAPEPDLVKRAFTFFNTGHPLKKDRKPTAAPLNWTSSAEDKELLGLMNRYCYRCHGAVRYDIFSKDMVADQSSPILDRLDPNPTQAKIIGFKMPVDREMSDKDKKRLIELIEKLYTQTH
;
A
#
# COMPACT_ATOMS: atom_id res chain seq x y z
N MET A 1 31.58 61.93 -16.44
CA MET A 1 32.25 61.50 -15.19
C MET A 1 32.06 60.00 -15.06
N PRO A 2 33.09 59.23 -14.67
CA PRO A 2 33.11 57.78 -14.81
C PRO A 2 32.25 57.09 -13.76
N GLY A 3 31.67 55.95 -14.15
CA GLY A 3 30.74 55.16 -13.35
C GLY A 3 31.40 54.44 -12.18
N PHE A 4 30.76 54.50 -11.02
CA PHE A 4 31.08 53.66 -9.88
C PHE A 4 30.39 52.31 -10.03
N ALA A 5 31.18 51.29 -10.38
CA ALA A 5 30.79 49.90 -10.21
C ALA A 5 30.74 49.58 -8.71
N GLN A 6 29.55 49.27 -8.19
CA GLN A 6 29.39 48.76 -6.83
C GLN A 6 29.91 47.32 -6.78
N SER A 7 31.09 47.15 -6.16
CA SER A 7 31.59 45.86 -5.70
C SER A 7 30.57 45.27 -4.70
N THR A 8 30.04 44.09 -5.01
CA THR A 8 29.19 43.35 -4.08
C THR A 8 30.08 42.72 -3.01
N ALA A 9 29.94 43.18 -1.76
CA ALA A 9 30.63 42.59 -0.63
C ALA A 9 30.25 41.10 -0.51
N PRO A 10 31.21 40.20 -0.22
CA PRO A 10 30.92 38.79 -0.02
C PRO A 10 29.94 38.63 1.13
N LYS A 11 28.82 37.94 0.84
CA LYS A 11 27.80 37.58 1.81
C LYS A 11 28.49 36.77 2.93
N PRO A 12 28.33 37.13 4.22
CA PRO A 12 28.92 36.37 5.31
C PRO A 12 28.49 34.91 5.19
N ALA A 13 29.44 33.98 5.27
CA ALA A 13 29.13 32.56 5.37
C ALA A 13 28.15 32.38 6.53
N LEU A 14 27.04 31.69 6.27
CA LEU A 14 26.12 31.26 7.32
C LEU A 14 26.96 30.48 8.35
N PRO A 15 26.78 30.74 9.66
CA PRO A 15 27.51 30.02 10.69
C PRO A 15 27.35 28.52 10.46
N GLU A 16 28.49 27.83 10.50
CA GLU A 16 28.55 26.38 10.35
C GLU A 16 27.57 25.75 11.34
N ALA A 17 26.69 24.87 10.85
CA ALA A 17 25.71 24.22 11.70
C ALA A 17 26.45 23.49 12.83
N PRO A 18 25.99 23.59 14.09
CA PRO A 18 26.65 22.92 15.21
C PRO A 18 26.76 21.42 14.93
N ALA A 19 27.89 20.83 15.32
CA ALA A 19 28.15 19.41 15.13
C ALA A 19 26.99 18.58 15.73
N PRO A 20 26.49 17.56 15.02
CA PRO A 20 25.40 16.73 15.49
C PRO A 20 25.78 16.06 16.81
N GLN A 21 24.89 16.15 17.80
CA GLN A 21 25.08 15.52 19.11
C GLN A 21 24.91 14.00 19.00
N PRO A 22 25.54 13.22 19.90
CA PRO A 22 25.33 11.77 19.96
C PRO A 22 23.84 11.42 20.12
N SER A 23 23.29 10.68 19.16
CA SER A 23 21.91 10.16 19.20
C SER A 23 21.92 8.73 19.74
N ALA A 24 20.88 8.36 20.49
CA ALA A 24 20.66 6.96 20.90
C ALA A 24 20.31 6.02 19.72
N LEU A 25 20.05 6.58 18.53
CA LEU A 25 19.70 5.86 17.30
C LEU A 25 20.76 6.10 16.22
N ASN A 26 21.03 5.07 15.41
CA ASN A 26 21.92 5.20 14.25
C ASN A 26 21.15 5.87 13.11
N ASN A 27 21.30 7.18 13.00
CA ASN A 27 20.58 7.99 12.03
C ASN A 27 21.26 8.01 10.66
N GLY A 28 22.47 7.43 10.52
CA GLY A 28 23.27 7.44 9.30
C GLY A 28 23.79 8.82 8.89
N SER A 29 24.33 8.92 7.67
CA SER A 29 24.80 10.18 7.07
C SER A 29 24.43 10.31 5.58
N PRO A 30 24.50 11.53 4.99
CA PRO A 30 24.35 11.72 3.55
C PRO A 30 25.31 10.87 2.71
N GLU A 31 26.56 10.72 3.14
CA GLU A 31 27.61 9.97 2.44
C GLU A 31 27.30 8.47 2.46
N GLU A 32 26.80 7.95 3.59
CA GLU A 32 26.35 6.58 3.71
C GLU A 32 25.13 6.32 2.82
N ALA A 33 24.16 7.24 2.79
CA ALA A 33 22.99 7.15 1.91
C ALA A 33 23.38 7.16 0.43
N SER A 34 24.31 8.04 0.03
CA SER A 34 24.83 8.09 -1.34
C SER A 34 25.48 6.77 -1.76
N ARG A 35 26.37 6.24 -0.90
CA ARG A 35 27.03 4.95 -1.14
C ARG A 35 26.00 3.82 -1.26
N TYR A 36 25.03 3.82 -0.36
CA TYR A 36 23.96 2.84 -0.35
C TYR A 36 23.13 2.86 -1.64
N TYR A 37 22.72 4.03 -2.12
CA TYR A 37 21.95 4.12 -3.37
C TYR A 37 22.74 3.68 -4.59
N LYS A 38 24.04 3.99 -4.66
CA LYS A 38 24.91 3.48 -5.72
C LYS A 38 24.99 1.95 -5.73
N GLU A 39 25.14 1.33 -4.56
CA GLU A 39 25.13 -0.14 -4.41
C GLU A 39 23.76 -0.74 -4.73
N LEU A 40 22.67 -0.13 -4.25
CA LEU A 40 21.30 -0.53 -4.60
C LEU A 40 21.10 -0.51 -6.11
N SER A 41 21.50 0.56 -6.79
CA SER A 41 21.41 0.70 -8.24
C SER A 41 22.18 -0.39 -8.98
N LYS A 42 23.38 -0.73 -8.50
CA LYS A 42 24.20 -1.80 -9.07
C LYS A 42 23.54 -3.17 -8.89
N LYS A 43 22.94 -3.45 -7.73
CA LYS A 43 22.31 -4.75 -7.43
C LYS A 43 20.94 -4.92 -8.09
N LEU A 44 20.12 -3.87 -8.06
CA LEU A 44 18.71 -3.94 -8.47
C LEU A 44 18.42 -3.34 -9.84
N GLY A 45 19.33 -2.54 -10.42
CA GLY A 45 19.16 -1.98 -11.76
C GLY A 45 17.98 -1.00 -11.89
N VAL A 46 17.57 -0.32 -10.82
CA VAL A 46 16.53 0.75 -10.88
C VAL A 46 16.99 1.86 -11.83
N LEU A 47 18.24 2.28 -11.68
CA LEU A 47 19.01 3.17 -12.56
C LEU A 47 20.50 2.78 -12.45
N THR A 48 21.40 3.51 -13.11
CA THR A 48 22.84 3.31 -12.96
C THR A 48 23.39 4.01 -11.71
N PRO A 49 24.50 3.55 -11.13
CA PRO A 49 25.17 4.27 -10.03
C PRO A 49 25.53 5.72 -10.36
N ALA A 50 25.76 6.04 -11.64
CA ALA A 50 26.09 7.39 -12.08
C ALA A 50 24.85 8.32 -12.19
N THR A 51 23.66 7.74 -12.34
CA THR A 51 22.44 8.51 -12.63
C THR A 51 21.40 8.47 -11.52
N ILE A 52 21.45 7.50 -10.60
CA ILE A 52 20.40 7.31 -9.59
C ILE A 52 20.16 8.57 -8.74
N GLU A 53 21.20 9.25 -8.29
CA GLU A 53 21.03 10.39 -7.38
C GLU A 53 20.51 11.65 -8.08
N THR A 54 20.77 11.79 -9.39
CA THR A 54 20.42 12.99 -10.16
C THR A 54 19.14 12.83 -10.96
N GLN A 55 18.77 11.60 -11.31
CA GLN A 55 17.63 11.32 -12.19
C GLN A 55 16.48 10.60 -11.48
N ALA A 56 16.71 9.82 -10.42
CA ALA A 56 15.65 9.00 -9.86
C ALA A 56 14.47 9.83 -9.34
N THR A 57 13.30 9.50 -9.87
CA THR A 57 12.00 9.95 -9.41
C THR A 57 11.11 8.76 -9.05
N LEU A 58 9.98 9.03 -8.40
CA LEU A 58 8.97 7.99 -8.20
C LEU A 58 8.43 7.43 -9.53
N GLU A 59 8.39 8.23 -10.60
CA GLU A 59 7.98 7.78 -11.93
C GLU A 59 8.94 6.72 -12.50
N ASP A 60 10.27 6.90 -12.34
CA ASP A 60 11.27 5.91 -12.73
C ASP A 60 11.08 4.59 -11.98
N LEU A 61 10.75 4.66 -10.68
CA LEU A 61 10.44 3.48 -9.89
C LEU A 61 9.19 2.75 -10.41
N LEU A 62 8.12 3.48 -10.75
CA LEU A 62 6.91 2.88 -11.32
C LEU A 62 7.20 2.19 -12.66
N SER A 63 7.99 2.83 -13.52
CA SER A 63 8.48 2.26 -14.77
C SER A 63 9.32 1.00 -14.54
N TYR A 64 10.22 1.02 -13.56
CA TYR A 64 11.05 -0.12 -13.15
C TYR A 64 10.21 -1.33 -12.70
N LEU A 65 9.11 -1.09 -11.97
CA LEU A 65 8.14 -2.10 -11.54
C LEU A 65 7.20 -2.59 -12.66
N GLY A 66 7.19 -1.89 -13.80
CA GLY A 66 6.37 -2.21 -14.97
C GLY A 66 5.04 -1.44 -15.07
N TYR A 67 4.83 -0.39 -14.27
CA TYR A 67 3.61 0.43 -14.24
C TYR A 67 3.80 1.78 -14.94
N LYS A 68 4.27 1.76 -16.19
CA LYS A 68 4.58 2.98 -16.97
C LYS A 68 3.37 3.86 -17.26
N GLU A 69 2.17 3.32 -17.11
CA GLU A 69 0.93 4.03 -17.30
C GLU A 69 0.44 4.81 -16.06
N LEU A 70 1.08 4.60 -14.91
CA LEU A 70 0.74 5.28 -13.67
C LEU A 70 1.74 6.41 -13.42
N THR A 71 1.21 7.57 -13.07
CA THR A 71 2.00 8.70 -12.57
C THR A 71 2.18 8.61 -11.05
N PRO A 72 3.20 9.28 -10.47
CA PRO A 72 3.29 9.49 -9.02
C PRO A 72 1.98 10.00 -8.41
N GLU A 73 1.30 10.94 -9.07
CA GLU A 73 0.04 11.53 -8.63
C GLU A 73 -1.12 10.54 -8.66
N ASP A 74 -1.19 9.65 -9.66
CA ASP A 74 -2.16 8.56 -9.67
C ASP A 74 -1.97 7.70 -8.43
N VAL A 75 -0.72 7.32 -8.14
CA VAL A 75 -0.39 6.43 -7.01
C VAL A 75 -0.70 7.10 -5.68
N GLU A 76 -0.43 8.40 -5.52
CA GLU A 76 -0.69 9.14 -4.28
C GLU A 76 -2.18 9.48 -4.07
N PHE A 77 -2.90 9.90 -5.10
CA PHE A 77 -4.20 10.56 -4.91
C PHE A 77 -5.40 9.83 -5.52
N ALA A 78 -5.21 8.86 -6.41
CA ALA A 78 -6.35 8.13 -6.96
C ALA A 78 -7.09 7.39 -5.83
N LYS A 79 -8.39 7.20 -6.02
CA LYS A 79 -9.21 6.40 -5.12
C LYS A 79 -8.62 4.98 -5.00
N PRO A 80 -8.53 4.39 -3.81
CA PRO A 80 -8.00 3.04 -3.63
C PRO A 80 -8.63 2.03 -4.58
N GLU A 81 -9.96 2.05 -4.73
CA GLU A 81 -10.72 1.12 -5.57
C GLU A 81 -10.26 1.23 -7.04
N SER A 82 -10.11 2.46 -7.53
CA SER A 82 -9.60 2.73 -8.87
C SER A 82 -8.20 2.20 -9.14
N LEU A 83 -7.30 2.21 -8.15
CA LEU A 83 -5.95 1.65 -8.34
C LEU A 83 -5.92 0.14 -8.18
N MET A 84 -6.65 -0.41 -7.20
CA MET A 84 -6.67 -1.84 -6.91
C MET A 84 -7.44 -2.65 -7.96
N GLU A 85 -8.47 -2.05 -8.57
CA GLU A 85 -9.23 -2.63 -9.69
C GLU A 85 -8.64 -2.28 -11.07
N GLY A 86 -7.68 -1.34 -11.13
CA GLY A 86 -6.91 -1.01 -12.33
C GLY A 86 -7.52 0.06 -13.25
N THR A 87 -8.50 0.84 -12.78
CA THR A 87 -9.26 1.85 -13.53
C THR A 87 -9.42 3.20 -12.78
N ALA A 88 -8.47 4.12 -12.91
CA ALA A 88 -8.57 5.50 -12.36
C ALA A 88 -9.13 6.54 -13.35
N SER A 89 -9.11 6.24 -14.64
CA SER A 89 -9.75 7.03 -15.71
C SER A 89 -10.11 6.09 -16.85
N LEU A 90 -10.94 6.56 -17.79
CA LEU A 90 -11.30 5.77 -18.97
C LEU A 90 -10.08 5.44 -19.84
N ALA A 91 -9.15 6.40 -20.00
CA ALA A 91 -7.90 6.21 -20.73
C ALA A 91 -6.96 5.21 -20.02
N GLN A 92 -6.95 5.17 -18.68
CA GLN A 92 -6.20 4.16 -17.92
C GLN A 92 -6.88 2.79 -17.91
N ALA A 93 -8.22 2.76 -17.97
CA ALA A 93 -9.00 1.53 -18.06
C ALA A 93 -8.81 0.86 -19.42
N LEU A 94 -8.84 1.67 -20.49
CA LEU A 94 -8.76 1.22 -21.88
C LEU A 94 -7.66 1.97 -22.65
N PRO A 95 -6.36 1.78 -22.30
CA PRO A 95 -5.28 2.36 -23.07
C PRO A 95 -5.31 1.80 -24.50
N VAL A 96 -5.26 2.67 -25.51
CA VAL A 96 -5.18 2.25 -26.91
C VAL A 96 -3.91 1.39 -27.12
N GLY A 97 -4.07 0.28 -27.83
CA GLY A 97 -3.05 -0.74 -28.06
C GLY A 97 -2.90 -1.77 -26.94
N SER A 98 -3.59 -1.59 -25.80
CA SER A 98 -3.57 -2.60 -24.72
C SER A 98 -4.50 -3.77 -25.02
N LYS A 99 -4.22 -4.92 -24.41
CA LYS A 99 -5.12 -6.08 -24.38
C LYS A 99 -5.86 -6.13 -23.05
N VAL A 100 -7.18 -6.24 -23.10
CA VAL A 100 -8.05 -6.25 -21.94
C VAL A 100 -8.97 -7.47 -21.93
N ALA A 101 -9.27 -7.97 -20.74
CA ALA A 101 -10.38 -8.88 -20.47
C ALA A 101 -11.51 -8.08 -19.80
N LEU A 102 -12.76 -8.43 -20.07
CA LEU A 102 -13.93 -7.74 -19.52
C LEU A 102 -14.68 -8.69 -18.59
N LYS A 103 -14.71 -8.38 -17.29
CA LYS A 103 -15.40 -9.17 -16.27
C LYS A 103 -16.83 -8.66 -16.08
N ALA A 104 -17.79 -9.55 -16.20
CA ALA A 104 -19.22 -9.29 -16.02
C ALA A 104 -19.60 -9.15 -14.54
N ASP A 105 -20.85 -8.75 -14.29
CA ASP A 105 -21.51 -8.71 -12.97
C ASP A 105 -21.55 -10.06 -12.25
N THR A 106 -21.54 -11.18 -13.00
CA THR A 106 -21.47 -12.54 -12.46
C THR A 106 -20.06 -12.97 -12.05
N GLY A 107 -19.05 -12.17 -12.38
CA GLY A 107 -17.64 -12.48 -12.17
C GLY A 107 -16.99 -13.32 -13.26
N ALA A 108 -17.77 -13.80 -14.24
CA ALA A 108 -17.24 -14.44 -15.44
C ALA A 108 -16.66 -13.41 -16.42
N PHE A 109 -15.74 -13.85 -17.27
CA PHE A 109 -15.06 -13.04 -18.27
C PHE A 109 -15.68 -13.23 -19.65
N MET A 110 -15.74 -12.11 -20.38
CA MET A 110 -16.09 -12.07 -21.77
C MET A 110 -15.08 -12.85 -22.60
N ALA A 111 -15.59 -13.68 -23.51
CA ALA A 111 -14.84 -14.59 -24.33
C ALA A 111 -15.45 -14.67 -25.73
N ARG A 112 -14.59 -14.70 -26.76
CA ARG A 112 -14.99 -15.17 -28.08
C ARG A 112 -15.27 -16.67 -28.01
N CYS A 113 -16.39 -17.07 -28.58
CA CYS A 113 -16.86 -18.45 -28.61
C CYS A 113 -17.04 -18.85 -30.08
N GLY A 114 -16.04 -19.55 -30.63
CA GLY A 114 -16.12 -20.13 -31.96
C GLY A 114 -17.05 -21.35 -31.97
N ASP A 115 -17.89 -21.47 -33.00
CA ASP A 115 -18.81 -22.59 -33.21
C ASP A 115 -19.82 -22.85 -32.08
N CYS A 116 -20.04 -21.87 -31.20
CA CYS A 116 -20.96 -22.01 -30.06
C CYS A 116 -22.44 -21.80 -30.44
N GLN A 117 -22.71 -21.41 -31.68
CA GLN A 117 -24.05 -21.34 -32.25
C GLN A 117 -24.15 -22.38 -33.38
N PRO A 118 -25.21 -23.21 -33.40
CA PRO A 118 -25.41 -24.14 -34.51
C PRO A 118 -25.61 -23.35 -35.79
N SER A 119 -24.89 -23.71 -36.86
CA SER A 119 -25.19 -23.20 -38.18
C SER A 119 -26.62 -23.58 -38.56
N THR A 120 -27.38 -22.65 -39.13
CA THR A 120 -28.66 -23.01 -39.72
C THR A 120 -28.38 -24.04 -40.81
N THR A 121 -29.07 -25.19 -40.76
CA THR A 121 -29.11 -26.15 -41.87
C THR A 121 -30.48 -26.08 -42.52
N PRO A 122 -30.57 -25.81 -43.85
CA PRO A 122 -29.45 -25.44 -44.71
C PRO A 122 -28.95 -24.02 -44.37
N PRO A 123 -27.62 -23.76 -44.51
CA PRO A 123 -27.11 -22.41 -44.36
C PRO A 123 -27.83 -21.55 -45.39
N VAL A 124 -28.49 -20.50 -44.93
CA VAL A 124 -28.99 -19.48 -45.85
C VAL A 124 -27.76 -19.00 -46.61
N ALA A 125 -27.72 -19.24 -47.91
CA ALA A 125 -26.55 -18.94 -48.73
C ALA A 125 -26.16 -17.47 -48.54
N GLY A 126 -24.95 -17.23 -48.00
CA GLY A 126 -24.45 -15.89 -47.67
C GLY A 126 -24.50 -15.49 -46.19
N VAL A 127 -25.10 -16.30 -45.29
CA VAL A 127 -25.08 -16.03 -43.84
C VAL A 127 -23.84 -16.69 -43.20
N ILE A 128 -22.78 -15.90 -43.04
CA ILE A 128 -21.64 -16.27 -42.20
C ILE A 128 -22.14 -16.25 -40.75
N VAL A 129 -22.12 -17.39 -40.05
CA VAL A 129 -22.36 -17.41 -38.60
C VAL A 129 -21.13 -16.81 -37.94
N PRO A 130 -21.24 -15.62 -37.35
CA PRO A 130 -20.08 -14.98 -36.73
C PRO A 130 -19.77 -15.68 -35.40
N ASP A 131 -18.52 -15.64 -34.97
CA ASP A 131 -18.14 -16.08 -33.63
C ASP A 131 -18.92 -15.24 -32.60
N ILE A 132 -19.63 -15.88 -31.69
CA ILE A 132 -20.42 -15.17 -30.68
C ILE A 132 -19.54 -14.74 -29.52
N VAL A 133 -19.90 -13.65 -28.86
CA VAL A 133 -19.28 -13.23 -27.60
C VAL A 133 -20.14 -13.71 -26.42
N ALA A 134 -19.54 -14.46 -25.51
CA ALA A 134 -20.17 -14.99 -24.30
C ALA A 134 -19.45 -14.49 -23.03
N ALA A 135 -20.14 -14.49 -21.89
CA ALA A 135 -19.56 -14.14 -20.59
C ALA A 135 -19.48 -15.40 -19.70
N ASN A 136 -18.58 -16.32 -20.06
CA ASN A 136 -18.51 -17.67 -19.50
C ASN A 136 -17.11 -18.09 -19.00
N ALA A 137 -16.06 -17.33 -19.33
CA ALA A 137 -14.71 -17.71 -18.93
C ALA A 137 -14.50 -17.46 -17.43
N THR A 138 -13.81 -18.36 -16.74
CA THR A 138 -13.63 -18.28 -15.28
C THR A 138 -12.46 -17.39 -14.86
N ARG A 139 -11.57 -17.04 -15.80
CA ARG A 139 -10.36 -16.24 -15.56
C ARG A 139 -10.03 -15.36 -16.77
N ALA A 140 -9.40 -14.21 -16.52
CA ALA A 140 -9.00 -13.25 -17.56
C ALA A 140 -8.00 -13.83 -18.58
N ASP A 141 -7.21 -14.80 -18.15
CA ASP A 141 -6.13 -15.44 -18.91
C ASP A 141 -6.50 -16.87 -19.36
N ALA A 142 -7.79 -17.17 -19.54
CA ALA A 142 -8.23 -18.52 -19.93
C ALA A 142 -7.70 -18.92 -21.31
N GLY A 143 -7.43 -17.94 -22.16
CA GLY A 143 -6.78 -18.10 -23.45
C GLY A 143 -6.76 -16.78 -24.21
N PRO A 144 -6.26 -16.76 -25.45
CA PRO A 144 -6.26 -15.53 -26.26
C PRO A 144 -7.68 -15.03 -26.57
N PHE A 145 -8.68 -15.93 -26.60
CA PHE A 145 -10.09 -15.62 -26.86
C PHE A 145 -10.78 -14.83 -25.74
N THR A 146 -10.17 -14.64 -24.55
CA THR A 146 -10.68 -13.76 -23.49
C THR A 146 -10.09 -12.36 -23.53
N LEU A 147 -9.17 -12.10 -24.46
CA LEU A 147 -8.43 -10.84 -24.55
C LEU A 147 -8.82 -10.09 -25.82
N PHE A 148 -9.14 -8.80 -25.65
CA PHE A 148 -9.48 -7.90 -26.73
C PHE A 148 -8.48 -6.74 -26.75
N GLU A 149 -7.86 -6.50 -27.90
CA GLU A 149 -7.03 -5.32 -28.13
C GLU A 149 -7.92 -4.08 -28.29
N VAL A 150 -7.61 -3.02 -27.54
CA VAL A 150 -8.29 -1.73 -27.62
C VAL A 150 -7.70 -0.94 -28.78
N VAL A 151 -8.50 -0.66 -29.81
CA VAL A 151 -8.07 0.10 -31.00
C VAL A 151 -8.78 1.44 -31.04
N ASP A 152 -8.06 2.52 -31.31
CA ASP A 152 -8.66 3.85 -31.48
C ASP A 152 -9.53 3.90 -32.74
N ALA A 153 -10.77 4.38 -32.59
CA ALA A 153 -11.70 4.61 -33.69
C ALA A 153 -11.90 6.11 -34.00
N GLY A 154 -11.22 6.99 -33.25
CA GLY A 154 -11.38 8.43 -33.34
C GLY A 154 -12.62 8.97 -32.62
N GLY A 155 -12.61 10.27 -32.31
CA GLY A 155 -13.75 10.94 -31.69
C GLY A 155 -14.14 10.40 -30.30
N GLY A 156 -13.17 9.84 -29.56
CA GLY A 156 -13.39 9.23 -28.24
C GLY A 156 -14.00 7.83 -28.29
N LYS A 157 -14.13 7.22 -29.47
CA LYS A 157 -14.61 5.85 -29.67
C LYS A 157 -13.47 4.87 -29.77
N ILE A 158 -13.74 3.60 -29.48
CA ILE A 158 -12.80 2.49 -29.60
C ILE A 158 -13.42 1.32 -30.35
N GLY A 159 -12.57 0.44 -30.88
CA GLY A 159 -12.93 -0.93 -31.25
C GLY A 159 -12.27 -1.94 -30.31
N LEU A 160 -12.91 -3.09 -30.15
CA LEU A 160 -12.38 -4.24 -29.39
C LEU A 160 -12.01 -5.35 -30.37
N LYS A 161 -10.73 -5.55 -30.63
CA LYS A 161 -10.22 -6.51 -31.61
C LYS A 161 -9.87 -7.84 -30.94
N ALA A 162 -10.47 -8.94 -31.40
CA ALA A 162 -10.27 -10.26 -30.84
C ALA A 162 -8.97 -10.92 -31.33
N ASP A 163 -8.64 -12.09 -30.76
CA ASP A 163 -7.51 -12.94 -31.13
C ASP A 163 -7.51 -13.38 -32.61
N THR A 164 -8.66 -13.39 -33.27
CA THR A 164 -8.79 -13.68 -34.71
C THR A 164 -8.34 -12.52 -35.61
N GLY A 165 -8.01 -11.37 -35.02
CA GLY A 165 -7.71 -10.13 -35.76
C GLY A 165 -8.94 -9.42 -36.30
N LYS A 166 -10.15 -9.91 -36.01
CA LYS A 166 -11.43 -9.26 -36.35
C LYS A 166 -11.95 -8.47 -35.14
N TYR A 167 -12.80 -7.48 -35.40
CA TYR A 167 -13.44 -6.70 -34.35
C TYR A 167 -14.69 -7.37 -33.80
N MET A 168 -14.92 -7.13 -32.52
CA MET A 168 -16.22 -7.29 -31.90
C MET A 168 -17.17 -6.23 -32.47
N SER A 169 -18.30 -6.69 -32.97
CA SER A 169 -19.22 -5.91 -33.78
C SER A 169 -20.66 -6.25 -33.40
N ARG A 170 -21.53 -5.25 -33.50
CA ARG A 170 -22.97 -5.45 -33.47
C ARG A 170 -23.40 -6.30 -34.66
N CYS A 171 -24.27 -7.25 -34.39
CA CYS A 171 -24.84 -8.14 -35.38
C CYS A 171 -26.34 -8.24 -35.14
N ASN A 172 -27.12 -7.67 -36.06
CA ASN A 172 -28.56 -7.59 -35.97
C ASN A 172 -29.21 -8.86 -36.51
N GLN A 173 -30.09 -9.48 -35.72
CA GLN A 173 -30.89 -10.66 -36.06
C GLN A 173 -30.08 -11.87 -36.59
N CYS A 174 -28.80 -11.98 -36.23
CA CYS A 174 -27.94 -13.04 -36.74
C CYS A 174 -27.84 -14.28 -35.83
N ILE A 175 -28.42 -14.21 -34.63
CA ILE A 175 -28.48 -15.33 -33.69
C ILE A 175 -29.80 -16.06 -33.87
N VAL A 176 -29.73 -17.35 -34.16
CA VAL A 176 -30.91 -18.20 -34.40
C VAL A 176 -31.74 -18.27 -33.13
N GLN A 177 -33.02 -17.90 -33.23
CA GLN A 177 -33.95 -17.82 -32.09
C GLN A 177 -33.48 -16.88 -30.98
N GLY A 178 -32.63 -15.90 -31.29
CA GLY A 178 -32.22 -14.87 -30.33
C GLY A 178 -33.44 -14.12 -29.78
N THR A 179 -33.46 -13.89 -28.47
CA THR A 179 -34.55 -13.15 -27.80
C THR A 179 -34.33 -11.64 -27.78
N ILE A 180 -33.22 -11.18 -28.35
CA ILE A 180 -32.87 -9.78 -28.55
C ILE A 180 -32.42 -9.61 -30.01
N GLU A 181 -32.50 -8.38 -30.53
CA GLU A 181 -32.16 -8.12 -31.93
C GLU A 181 -30.65 -8.02 -32.14
N ASP A 182 -29.95 -7.29 -31.29
CA ASP A 182 -28.52 -6.98 -31.48
C ASP A 182 -27.62 -7.79 -30.55
N PHE A 183 -26.78 -8.64 -31.13
CA PHE A 183 -25.75 -9.41 -30.42
C PHE A 183 -24.36 -8.86 -30.67
N ALA A 184 -23.46 -9.08 -29.70
CA ALA A 184 -22.03 -8.87 -29.89
C ALA A 184 -21.39 -10.13 -30.48
N THR A 185 -20.71 -9.97 -31.61
CA THR A 185 -20.09 -11.07 -32.35
C THR A 185 -18.73 -10.63 -32.91
N VAL A 186 -17.84 -11.55 -33.25
CA VAL A 186 -16.52 -11.25 -33.80
C VAL A 186 -16.49 -11.61 -35.28
N HIS A 187 -16.62 -10.62 -36.15
CA HIS A 187 -16.68 -10.87 -37.60
C HIS A 187 -16.09 -9.78 -38.49
N ALA A 188 -16.10 -8.51 -38.07
CA ALA A 188 -15.70 -7.43 -38.96
C ALA A 188 -14.17 -7.36 -39.10
N PRO A 189 -13.61 -7.49 -40.32
CA PRO A 189 -12.18 -7.30 -40.55
C PRO A 189 -11.84 -5.81 -40.68
N GLY A 190 -10.55 -5.48 -40.64
CA GLY A 190 -10.07 -4.15 -41.00
C GLY A 190 -8.85 -3.70 -40.20
N ALA A 191 -8.14 -2.70 -40.72
CA ALA A 191 -7.10 -1.99 -39.97
C ALA A 191 -7.72 -1.07 -38.91
N THR A 192 -8.84 -0.42 -39.23
CA THR A 192 -9.62 0.44 -38.32
C THR A 192 -10.98 -0.19 -38.00
N PRO A 193 -11.58 0.11 -36.84
CA PRO A 193 -12.91 -0.42 -36.48
C PRO A 193 -14.01 0.21 -37.35
N PRO A 194 -14.80 -0.58 -38.10
CA PRO A 194 -15.95 -0.05 -38.84
C PRO A 194 -17.06 0.39 -37.87
N SER A 195 -18.01 1.22 -38.32
CA SER A 195 -19.02 1.87 -37.46
C SER A 195 -19.76 0.92 -36.52
N ILE A 196 -20.15 -0.28 -37.00
CA ILE A 196 -20.82 -1.33 -36.21
C ILE A 196 -19.94 -1.99 -35.13
N SER A 197 -18.65 -1.67 -35.12
CA SER A 197 -17.64 -2.15 -34.17
C SER A 197 -17.08 -1.03 -33.29
N GLN A 198 -17.65 0.18 -33.40
CA GLN A 198 -17.23 1.32 -32.61
C GLN A 198 -18.10 1.43 -31.35
N PHE A 199 -17.44 1.56 -30.21
CA PHE A 199 -18.08 1.79 -28.93
C PHE A 199 -17.59 3.11 -28.36
N THR A 200 -18.50 3.89 -27.78
CA THR A 200 -18.17 5.01 -26.90
C THR A 200 -18.08 4.46 -25.47
N PRO A 201 -16.88 4.33 -24.88
CA PRO A 201 -16.75 3.84 -23.53
C PRO A 201 -17.13 4.96 -22.53
N GLU A 202 -17.76 4.59 -21.41
CA GLU A 202 -18.18 5.51 -20.35
C GLU A 202 -17.70 4.97 -18.99
N LEU A 203 -16.88 5.75 -18.27
CA LEU A 203 -16.49 5.42 -16.90
C LEU A 203 -17.65 5.75 -15.95
N LEU A 204 -18.10 4.75 -15.20
CA LEU A 204 -19.19 4.88 -14.25
C LEU A 204 -18.67 5.31 -12.87
N SER A 205 -19.56 5.83 -12.03
CA SER A 205 -19.21 6.31 -10.68
C SER A 205 -18.66 5.23 -9.75
N ASN A 206 -18.92 3.95 -10.07
CA ASN A 206 -18.42 2.77 -9.35
C ASN A 206 -17.12 2.20 -9.95
N GLY A 207 -16.43 2.93 -10.83
CA GLY A 207 -15.14 2.52 -11.40
C GLY A 207 -15.21 1.51 -12.55
N LYS A 208 -16.41 0.98 -12.85
CA LYS A 208 -16.66 0.09 -14.00
C LYS A 208 -16.85 0.89 -15.29
N VAL A 209 -16.74 0.19 -16.42
CA VAL A 209 -16.91 0.79 -17.75
C VAL A 209 -18.14 0.22 -18.45
N ALA A 210 -18.93 1.11 -19.05
CA ALA A 210 -19.98 0.76 -19.99
C ALA A 210 -19.51 1.03 -21.43
N PHE A 211 -19.99 0.25 -22.40
CA PHE A 211 -19.63 0.41 -23.81
C PHE A 211 -20.90 0.71 -24.63
N LYS A 212 -21.09 1.96 -25.03
CA LYS A 212 -22.24 2.39 -25.83
C LYS A 212 -21.98 2.17 -27.32
N ALA A 213 -22.84 1.41 -27.99
CA ALA A 213 -22.70 1.10 -29.41
C ALA A 213 -23.27 2.21 -30.32
N ASP A 214 -23.18 1.99 -31.64
CA ASP A 214 -23.75 2.83 -32.69
C ASP A 214 -25.26 3.05 -32.57
N THR A 215 -25.99 2.08 -32.00
CA THR A 215 -27.44 2.17 -31.74
C THR A 215 -27.82 3.06 -30.57
N GLY A 216 -26.85 3.47 -29.76
CA GLY A 216 -27.08 4.18 -28.49
C GLY A 216 -27.37 3.26 -27.30
N ASN A 217 -27.53 1.95 -27.52
CA ASN A 217 -27.63 0.94 -26.47
C ASN A 217 -26.23 0.48 -26.00
N TYR A 218 -26.18 -0.16 -24.83
CA TYR A 218 -24.95 -0.61 -24.19
C TYR A 218 -24.72 -2.11 -24.36
N LEU A 219 -23.45 -2.47 -24.53
CA LEU A 219 -22.94 -3.82 -24.46
C LEU A 219 -23.21 -4.42 -23.07
N ALA A 220 -23.96 -5.53 -23.02
CA ALA A 220 -24.44 -6.11 -21.78
C ALA A 220 -24.52 -7.63 -21.83
N ARG A 221 -24.24 -8.27 -20.68
CA ARG A 221 -24.52 -9.70 -20.47
C ARG A 221 -26.04 -9.94 -20.60
N CYS A 222 -26.41 -11.00 -21.30
CA CYS A 222 -27.77 -11.41 -21.55
C CYS A 222 -27.91 -12.91 -21.28
N ARG A 223 -28.64 -13.25 -20.20
CA ARG A 223 -28.87 -14.64 -19.79
C ARG A 223 -29.97 -15.27 -20.62
N ASN A 224 -29.70 -16.45 -21.16
CA ASN A 224 -30.59 -17.27 -21.99
C ASN A 224 -31.13 -16.55 -23.23
N CYS A 225 -30.48 -15.47 -23.67
CA CYS A 225 -30.93 -14.71 -24.82
C CYS A 225 -30.60 -15.38 -26.16
N SER A 226 -29.72 -16.38 -26.13
CA SER A 226 -29.35 -17.22 -27.25
C SER A 226 -29.68 -18.67 -26.86
N PRO A 227 -30.91 -19.15 -27.14
CA PRO A 227 -31.40 -20.41 -26.58
C PRO A 227 -30.65 -21.66 -27.08
N ARG A 228 -29.89 -21.52 -28.17
CA ARG A 228 -29.17 -22.62 -28.83
C ARG A 228 -27.67 -22.68 -28.49
N ILE A 229 -27.16 -21.77 -27.67
CA ILE A 229 -25.78 -21.86 -27.19
C ILE A 229 -25.69 -22.72 -25.93
N ASN A 230 -24.58 -23.42 -25.76
CA ASN A 230 -24.28 -24.21 -24.57
C ASN A 230 -23.85 -23.37 -23.34
N THR A 231 -23.85 -22.05 -23.44
CA THR A 231 -23.46 -21.12 -22.38
C THR A 231 -24.63 -20.19 -22.08
N PRO A 232 -25.14 -20.13 -20.84
CA PRO A 232 -26.34 -19.37 -20.53
C PRO A 232 -26.13 -17.86 -20.70
N ASP A 233 -24.91 -17.35 -20.53
CA ASP A 233 -24.63 -15.91 -20.56
C ASP A 233 -23.95 -15.51 -21.87
N THR A 234 -24.72 -14.88 -22.77
CA THR A 234 -24.23 -14.25 -24.01
C THR A 234 -24.04 -12.76 -23.83
N VAL A 235 -23.43 -12.07 -24.81
CA VAL A 235 -23.28 -10.62 -24.80
C VAL A 235 -24.09 -10.01 -25.95
N GLY A 236 -24.92 -9.02 -25.63
CA GLY A 236 -25.74 -8.29 -26.60
C GLY A 236 -25.70 -6.78 -26.40
N ILE A 237 -26.38 -6.05 -27.27
CA ILE A 237 -26.39 -4.57 -27.30
C ILE A 237 -27.86 -4.12 -27.16
N HIS A 238 -28.39 -4.19 -25.94
CA HIS A 238 -29.83 -4.06 -25.69
C HIS A 238 -30.19 -3.23 -24.45
N VAL A 239 -29.22 -2.91 -23.59
CA VAL A 239 -29.48 -2.10 -22.39
C VAL A 239 -29.47 -0.62 -22.77
N THR A 240 -30.48 0.14 -22.36
CA THR A 240 -30.59 1.57 -22.66
C THR A 240 -29.94 2.48 -21.62
N ASP A 241 -29.75 2.00 -20.38
CA ASP A 241 -29.07 2.72 -19.30
C ASP A 241 -28.15 1.79 -18.52
N ALA A 242 -26.84 1.98 -18.68
CA ALA A 242 -25.84 1.18 -17.98
C ALA A 242 -25.73 1.51 -16.48
N ARG A 243 -26.17 2.71 -16.04
CA ARG A 243 -26.02 3.13 -14.63
C ARG A 243 -26.92 2.33 -13.70
N SER A 244 -28.11 1.95 -14.17
CA SER A 244 -29.09 1.17 -13.41
C SER A 244 -29.05 -0.34 -13.63
N LYS A 245 -28.19 -0.84 -14.54
CA LYS A 245 -28.16 -2.25 -14.95
C LYS A 245 -26.75 -2.85 -14.82
N PRO A 246 -26.47 -3.62 -13.74
CA PRO A 246 -25.16 -4.26 -13.54
C PRO A 246 -24.67 -5.10 -14.71
N ALA A 247 -25.56 -5.74 -15.46
CA ALA A 247 -25.23 -6.55 -16.63
C ALA A 247 -24.56 -5.75 -17.78
N ALA A 248 -24.68 -4.42 -17.80
CA ALA A 248 -24.01 -3.53 -18.75
C ALA A 248 -22.75 -2.86 -18.19
N GLN A 249 -22.31 -3.25 -16.99
CA GLN A 249 -21.16 -2.67 -16.30
C GLN A 249 -20.02 -3.68 -16.22
N TRP A 250 -18.91 -3.36 -16.88
CA TRP A 250 -17.78 -4.26 -17.01
C TRP A 250 -16.62 -3.79 -16.13
N THR A 251 -16.03 -4.72 -15.39
CA THR A 251 -14.71 -4.49 -14.78
C THR A 251 -13.67 -4.80 -15.84
N VAL A 252 -12.86 -3.80 -16.20
CA VAL A 252 -11.80 -3.95 -17.19
C VAL A 252 -10.54 -4.49 -16.52
N VAL A 253 -10.09 -5.66 -16.94
CA VAL A 253 -8.86 -6.30 -16.43
C VAL A 253 -7.81 -6.26 -17.52
N ARG A 254 -6.74 -5.49 -17.31
CA ARG A 254 -5.66 -5.36 -18.29
C ARG A 254 -4.74 -6.59 -18.25
N GLN A 255 -4.30 -7.05 -19.42
CA GLN A 255 -3.30 -8.10 -19.49
C GLN A 255 -2.02 -7.63 -18.77
N GLY A 256 -1.65 -8.31 -17.67
CA GLY A 256 -0.50 -7.96 -16.83
C GLY A 256 -0.81 -7.13 -15.57
N ALA A 257 -2.08 -6.78 -15.31
CA ALA A 257 -2.53 -6.23 -14.03
C ALA A 257 -3.61 -7.15 -13.45
N SER A 258 -3.21 -8.06 -12.57
CA SER A 258 -4.11 -8.99 -11.90
C SER A 258 -4.75 -8.33 -10.68
N PRO A 259 -6.02 -8.64 -10.35
CA PRO A 259 -6.58 -8.28 -9.04
C PRO A 259 -5.62 -8.65 -7.91
N GLY A 260 -5.33 -7.69 -7.04
CA GLY A 260 -4.35 -7.87 -5.96
C GLY A 260 -2.90 -7.70 -6.36
N ASP A 261 -2.57 -7.17 -7.54
CA ASP A 261 -1.23 -6.66 -7.89
C ASP A 261 -0.92 -5.33 -7.22
N ILE A 262 -1.95 -4.49 -7.05
CA ILE A 262 -1.89 -3.26 -6.25
C ILE A 262 -2.85 -3.43 -5.07
N LEU A 263 -2.36 -3.11 -3.87
CA LEU A 263 -3.19 -2.90 -2.67
C LEU A 263 -2.97 -1.48 -2.17
N VAL A 264 -4.02 -0.81 -1.72
CA VAL A 264 -3.98 0.57 -1.23
C VAL A 264 -4.74 0.67 0.07
N SER A 265 -4.13 1.28 1.09
CA SER A 265 -4.81 1.61 2.35
C SER A 265 -4.42 2.99 2.82
N ARG A 266 -5.40 3.75 3.31
CA ARG A 266 -5.23 5.09 3.88
C ARG A 266 -5.63 5.10 5.34
N PHE A 267 -4.72 5.54 6.21
CA PHE A 267 -4.92 5.45 7.64
C PHE A 267 -4.24 6.55 8.44
N PHE A 268 -4.78 6.80 9.63
CA PHE A 268 -4.19 7.63 10.66
C PHE A 268 -2.88 7.00 11.16
N ALA A 269 -1.83 7.81 11.23
CA ALA A 269 -0.48 7.35 11.55
C ALA A 269 0.07 8.12 12.77
N PRO A 270 -0.22 7.67 14.00
CA PRO A 270 0.27 8.34 15.21
C PRO A 270 1.80 8.35 15.31
N LYS A 271 2.49 7.45 14.60
CA LYS A 271 3.95 7.32 14.67
C LYS A 271 4.70 8.51 14.07
N ILE A 272 4.12 9.22 13.11
CA ILE A 272 4.80 10.30 12.38
C ILE A 272 4.53 11.69 12.95
N VAL A 273 4.00 11.78 14.17
CA VAL A 273 3.50 13.04 14.73
C VAL A 273 4.52 13.66 15.70
N ASP A 274 4.52 14.99 15.75
CA ASP A 274 5.23 15.76 16.77
C ASP A 274 4.43 15.78 18.08
N PHE A 275 4.93 15.07 19.11
CA PHE A 275 4.30 15.07 20.43
C PHE A 275 4.83 16.17 21.36
N SER A 276 5.84 16.93 20.94
CA SER A 276 6.35 18.05 21.73
C SER A 276 5.35 19.21 21.82
N VAL A 277 4.42 19.28 20.86
CA VAL A 277 3.32 20.25 20.87
C VAL A 277 2.09 19.71 21.61
N ALA A 278 1.30 20.63 22.17
CA ALA A 278 0.07 20.30 22.89
C ALA A 278 -0.94 19.55 21.99
N PRO A 279 -1.71 18.58 22.53
CA PRO A 279 -2.65 17.77 21.75
C PRO A 279 -3.64 18.58 20.88
N ALA A 280 -4.07 19.76 21.32
CA ALA A 280 -4.99 20.62 20.56
C ALA A 280 -4.36 21.31 19.34
N GLN A 281 -3.03 21.48 19.32
CA GLN A 281 -2.27 22.12 18.24
C GLN A 281 -1.58 21.10 17.32
N ARG A 282 -1.57 19.83 17.74
CA ARG A 282 -0.87 18.75 17.08
C ARG A 282 -1.44 18.51 15.68
N LYS A 283 -0.55 18.54 14.67
CA LYS A 283 -0.90 18.10 13.32
C LYS A 283 -1.19 16.60 13.34
N VAL A 284 -2.26 16.19 12.69
CA VAL A 284 -2.59 14.78 12.53
C VAL A 284 -1.75 14.21 11.40
N GLY A 285 -1.01 13.15 11.68
CA GLY A 285 -0.26 12.38 10.70
C GLY A 285 -1.13 11.34 10.01
N TRP A 286 -1.01 11.24 8.70
CA TRP A 286 -1.73 10.30 7.85
C TRP A 286 -0.76 9.57 6.93
N ARG A 287 -1.08 8.32 6.63
CA ARG A 287 -0.32 7.51 5.69
C ARG A 287 -1.22 6.94 4.62
N ARG A 288 -0.70 6.94 3.40
CA ARG A 288 -1.21 6.10 2.32
C ARG A 288 -0.14 5.07 2.01
N LEU A 289 -0.49 3.79 2.17
CA LEU A 289 0.36 2.67 1.82
C LEU A 289 -0.14 2.07 0.50
N VAL A 290 0.76 1.95 -0.47
CA VAL A 290 0.53 1.28 -1.74
C VAL A 290 1.50 0.11 -1.87
N ARG A 291 0.99 -1.12 -1.91
CA ARG A 291 1.79 -2.31 -2.22
C ARG A 291 1.61 -2.63 -3.69
N MET A 292 2.69 -2.61 -4.47
CA MET A 292 2.68 -2.95 -5.90
C MET A 292 3.58 -4.15 -6.16
N LYS A 293 3.05 -5.24 -6.70
CA LYS A 293 3.86 -6.38 -7.16
C LYS A 293 4.62 -5.99 -8.44
N ALA A 294 5.87 -6.43 -8.56
CA ALA A 294 6.61 -6.29 -9.81
C ALA A 294 5.90 -7.07 -10.93
N ARG A 295 5.62 -6.40 -12.06
CA ARG A 295 4.95 -7.07 -13.17
C ARG A 295 5.84 -8.10 -13.86
N PRO A 296 5.26 -9.16 -14.46
CA PRO A 296 5.99 -10.07 -15.32
C PRO A 296 6.80 -9.34 -16.40
N GLY A 297 8.07 -9.67 -16.55
CA GLY A 297 8.99 -9.08 -17.53
C GLY A 297 9.54 -7.69 -17.18
N SER A 298 9.10 -7.08 -16.07
CA SER A 298 9.63 -5.80 -15.58
C SER A 298 11.11 -5.87 -15.21
N GLN A 299 11.78 -4.71 -15.15
CA GLN A 299 13.17 -4.64 -14.68
C GLN A 299 13.29 -5.05 -13.22
N ALA A 300 12.29 -4.73 -12.40
CA ALA A 300 12.16 -5.20 -11.03
C ALA A 300 12.18 -6.73 -10.92
N GLN A 301 11.34 -7.40 -11.70
CA GLN A 301 11.27 -8.85 -11.67
C GLN A 301 12.59 -9.51 -12.12
N LYS A 302 13.27 -8.94 -13.12
CA LYS A 302 14.58 -9.43 -13.59
C LYS A 302 15.66 -9.38 -12.50
N HIS A 303 15.53 -8.45 -11.55
CA HIS A 303 16.41 -8.31 -10.39
C HIS A 303 15.77 -8.82 -9.10
N PHE A 304 14.82 -9.76 -9.22
CA PHE A 304 14.24 -10.50 -8.09
C PHE A 304 13.48 -9.65 -7.06
N VAL A 305 13.11 -8.41 -7.43
CA VAL A 305 12.20 -7.59 -6.64
C VAL A 305 10.79 -8.13 -6.82
N GLU A 306 10.17 -8.60 -5.74
CA GLU A 306 8.82 -9.17 -5.77
C GLU A 306 7.75 -8.07 -5.69
N SER A 307 7.99 -7.03 -4.90
CA SER A 307 7.06 -5.93 -4.70
C SER A 307 7.75 -4.67 -4.19
N ALA A 308 7.12 -3.53 -4.41
CA ALA A 308 7.41 -2.28 -3.74
C ALA A 308 6.27 -1.94 -2.77
N TRP A 309 6.64 -1.50 -1.56
CA TRP A 309 5.72 -0.96 -0.56
C TRP A 309 6.02 0.53 -0.43
N ILE A 310 5.13 1.35 -0.99
CA ILE A 310 5.29 2.80 -1.14
C ILE A 310 4.39 3.48 -0.10
N LEU A 311 4.99 4.28 0.78
CA LEU A 311 4.33 4.88 1.93
C LEU A 311 4.45 6.41 1.87
N PHE A 312 3.34 7.06 1.51
CA PHE A 312 3.21 8.51 1.49
C PHE A 312 2.85 9.02 2.89
N ASN A 313 3.51 10.09 3.35
CA ASN A 313 3.28 10.68 4.67
C ASN A 313 2.65 12.07 4.51
N HIS A 314 1.45 12.26 5.04
CA HIS A 314 0.69 13.50 4.94
C HIS A 314 0.40 14.06 6.34
N PHE A 315 0.16 15.37 6.40
CA PHE A 315 -0.17 16.06 7.63
C PHE A 315 -1.36 16.99 7.44
N THR A 316 -2.24 17.06 8.44
CA THR A 316 -3.37 18.00 8.47
C THR A 316 -3.40 18.75 9.80
N SER A 317 -3.66 20.06 9.75
CA SER A 317 -3.89 20.88 10.95
C SER A 317 -5.35 20.75 11.44
N PRO A 318 -5.61 20.85 12.76
CA PRO A 318 -6.97 21.04 13.29
C PRO A 318 -7.63 22.31 12.70
N PRO A 319 -8.98 22.36 12.50
CA PRO A 319 -10.01 21.36 12.87
C PRO A 319 -10.21 20.20 11.87
N VAL A 320 -9.24 19.97 10.98
CA VAL A 320 -9.02 18.82 10.06
C VAL A 320 -9.83 18.81 8.76
N HIS A 321 -9.10 19.06 7.66
CA HIS A 321 -9.47 18.72 6.29
C HIS A 321 -8.98 17.31 5.91
N SER A 322 -9.54 16.70 4.86
CA SER A 322 -9.05 15.42 4.32
C SER A 322 -7.59 15.52 3.85
N PRO A 323 -6.66 14.67 4.35
CA PRO A 323 -5.25 14.68 3.93
C PRO A 323 -5.06 14.23 2.47
N PHE A 324 -5.97 13.41 1.94
CA PHE A 324 -5.75 12.74 0.66
C PHE A 324 -6.36 13.47 -0.55
N GLY A 325 -6.99 14.62 -0.32
CA GLY A 325 -7.73 15.34 -1.37
C GLY A 325 -8.81 14.48 -2.05
N GLY A 326 -9.51 15.06 -3.02
CA GLY A 326 -10.31 14.31 -3.99
C GLY A 326 -9.68 14.42 -5.36
N THR A 327 -10.09 13.58 -6.32
CA THR A 327 -9.63 13.65 -7.71
C THR A 327 -9.88 15.03 -8.36
N ASN A 328 -10.82 15.80 -7.82
CA ASN A 328 -11.22 17.12 -8.33
C ASN A 328 -10.58 18.29 -7.55
N VAL A 329 -9.65 18.03 -6.63
CA VAL A 329 -8.96 19.08 -5.88
C VAL A 329 -7.64 19.41 -6.59
N PRO A 330 -7.39 20.67 -7.00
CA PRO A 330 -6.13 21.08 -7.63
C PRO A 330 -4.91 20.72 -6.78
N LEU A 331 -3.78 20.39 -7.40
CA LEU A 331 -2.55 19.97 -6.69
C LEU A 331 -2.08 21.00 -5.66
N SER A 332 -2.25 22.30 -5.96
CA SER A 332 -1.96 23.42 -5.06
C SER A 332 -2.82 23.44 -3.79
N ALA A 333 -3.93 22.71 -3.79
CA ALA A 333 -4.85 22.54 -2.67
C ALA A 333 -4.81 21.12 -2.07
N LYS A 334 -3.98 20.22 -2.61
CA LYS A 334 -3.76 18.88 -2.03
C LYS A 334 -2.67 18.97 -0.94
N ASN A 335 -2.90 18.30 0.18
CA ASN A 335 -1.84 18.07 1.17
C ASN A 335 -0.93 16.96 0.65
N GLY A 336 -0.02 17.32 -0.26
CA GLY A 336 0.96 16.38 -0.81
C GLY A 336 1.81 15.74 0.29
N SER A 337 2.26 14.52 0.00
CA SER A 337 3.21 13.79 0.81
C SER A 337 4.44 14.67 1.10
N VAL A 338 4.85 14.75 2.36
CA VAL A 338 6.10 15.46 2.74
C VAL A 338 7.34 14.63 2.42
N ASN A 339 7.20 13.31 2.46
CA ASN A 339 8.16 12.33 1.98
C ASN A 339 7.49 10.99 1.68
N THR A 340 8.05 10.26 0.72
CA THR A 340 7.53 8.98 0.24
C THR A 340 8.58 7.90 0.46
N GLN A 341 8.33 7.04 1.45
CA GLN A 341 9.21 5.93 1.80
C GLN A 341 8.89 4.72 0.92
N VAL A 342 9.91 4.02 0.45
CA VAL A 342 9.75 2.84 -0.39
C VAL A 342 10.57 1.69 0.18
N ALA A 343 9.94 0.53 0.31
CA ALA A 343 10.59 -0.75 0.58
C ALA A 343 10.47 -1.64 -0.66
N LEU A 344 11.59 -1.94 -1.31
CA LEU A 344 11.68 -2.92 -2.39
C LEU A 344 11.98 -4.29 -1.76
N LEU A 345 10.97 -5.14 -1.72
CA LEU A 345 11.10 -6.49 -1.18
C LEU A 345 11.70 -7.38 -2.26
N THR A 346 12.75 -8.11 -1.92
CA THR A 346 13.33 -9.11 -2.81
C THR A 346 12.94 -10.51 -2.37
N GLN A 347 12.85 -11.42 -3.34
CA GLN A 347 12.63 -12.83 -3.08
C GLN A 347 13.48 -13.69 -4.00
N CYS A 348 14.29 -14.53 -3.37
CA CYS A 348 14.98 -15.63 -4.04
C CYS A 348 14.12 -16.90 -3.99
N LYS A 349 13.58 -17.35 -5.13
CA LYS A 349 12.85 -18.62 -5.16
C LYS A 349 13.83 -19.79 -5.14
N ALA A 350 13.43 -20.89 -4.52
CA ALA A 350 14.23 -22.13 -4.52
C ALA A 350 14.58 -22.53 -5.97
N GLY A 351 15.85 -22.88 -6.20
CA GLY A 351 16.37 -23.24 -7.51
C GLY A 351 16.84 -22.07 -8.39
N GLN A 352 16.68 -20.81 -7.96
CA GLN A 352 17.20 -19.65 -8.69
C GLN A 352 18.65 -19.35 -8.28
N THR A 353 19.61 -20.10 -8.81
CA THR A 353 21.05 -19.96 -8.51
C THR A 353 21.59 -18.55 -8.78
N ALA A 354 21.14 -17.89 -9.85
CA ALA A 354 21.51 -16.51 -10.17
C ALA A 354 21.18 -15.52 -9.05
N CYS A 355 20.08 -15.74 -8.34
CA CYS A 355 19.67 -14.89 -7.23
C CYS A 355 20.43 -15.21 -5.94
N GLN A 356 20.75 -16.48 -5.68
CA GLN A 356 21.53 -16.88 -4.50
C GLN A 356 22.93 -16.26 -4.51
N ASN A 357 23.54 -16.17 -5.69
CA ASN A 357 24.86 -15.56 -5.86
C ASN A 357 24.84 -14.02 -5.76
N ALA A 358 23.66 -13.38 -5.81
CA ALA A 358 23.53 -11.93 -5.82
C ALA A 358 23.58 -11.29 -4.42
N GLU A 359 23.62 -12.10 -3.35
CA GLU A 359 23.66 -11.64 -1.94
C GLU A 359 22.62 -10.53 -1.69
N LEU A 360 21.36 -10.83 -2.01
CA LEU A 360 20.27 -9.87 -1.90
C LEU A 360 19.85 -9.67 -0.45
N ASN A 361 19.67 -8.40 -0.07
CA ASN A 361 18.98 -8.06 1.16
C ASN A 361 17.47 -8.33 0.98
N SER A 362 16.78 -8.71 2.05
CA SER A 362 15.33 -8.91 2.04
C SER A 362 14.56 -7.66 1.62
N ILE A 363 15.06 -6.49 2.01
CA ILE A 363 14.48 -5.19 1.69
C ILE A 363 15.59 -4.22 1.26
N TYR A 364 15.31 -3.43 0.23
CA TYR A 364 16.04 -2.22 -0.11
C TYR A 364 15.15 -1.00 0.06
N TRP A 365 15.69 0.04 0.68
CA TRP A 365 14.96 1.25 1.04
C TRP A 365 15.22 2.34 0.01
N MET A 366 14.21 3.14 -0.29
CA MET A 366 14.38 4.42 -0.98
C MET A 366 13.49 5.44 -0.30
N ASP A 367 13.89 6.70 -0.34
CA ASP A 367 13.03 7.81 0.04
C ASP A 367 12.95 8.80 -1.12
N PHE A 368 11.75 9.29 -1.39
CA PHE A 368 11.51 10.36 -2.35
C PHE A 368 10.94 11.56 -1.60
N GLY A 369 11.44 12.75 -1.95
CA GLY A 369 11.00 14.00 -1.34
C GLY A 369 9.56 14.36 -1.68
N ALA A 370 9.15 15.53 -1.19
CA ALA A 370 7.77 16.00 -1.27
C ALA A 370 7.19 16.01 -2.70
N SER A 371 5.89 15.72 -2.80
CA SER A 371 5.15 15.63 -4.07
C SER A 371 5.25 16.92 -4.89
N ASN A 372 5.16 18.09 -4.24
CA ASN A 372 5.30 19.40 -4.88
C ASN A 372 6.73 19.74 -5.35
N LYS A 373 7.71 18.88 -5.06
CA LYS A 373 9.09 18.95 -5.55
C LYS A 373 9.38 17.87 -6.60
N GLY A 374 8.34 17.20 -7.11
CA GLY A 374 8.43 16.23 -8.20
C GLY A 374 8.93 14.85 -7.78
N TYR A 375 8.73 14.45 -6.52
CA TYR A 375 9.06 13.10 -6.02
C TYR A 375 10.49 12.66 -6.34
N LYS A 376 11.45 13.57 -6.21
CA LYS A 376 12.87 13.28 -6.46
C LYS A 376 13.46 12.46 -5.33
N LEU A 377 14.43 11.61 -5.63
CA LEU A 377 15.16 10.84 -4.63
C LEU A 377 15.71 11.76 -3.52
N SER A 378 15.51 11.33 -2.29
CA SER A 378 15.98 11.98 -1.07
C SER A 378 16.85 11.00 -0.29
N TYR A 379 17.81 11.54 0.46
CA TYR A 379 18.69 10.74 1.30
C TYR A 379 18.12 10.48 2.69
N LYS A 380 17.08 11.24 3.09
CA LYS A 380 16.57 11.26 4.45
C LYS A 380 15.04 11.30 4.50
N LEU A 381 14.51 10.80 5.61
CA LEU A 381 13.08 10.82 5.90
C LEU A 381 12.67 12.20 6.41
N ASP A 382 11.89 12.95 5.63
CA ASP A 382 11.35 14.26 6.04
C ASP A 382 9.98 14.13 6.74
N ALA A 383 9.90 13.28 7.78
CA ALA A 383 8.75 13.16 8.67
C ALA A 383 9.18 13.03 10.14
N PHE A 384 8.26 13.27 11.08
CA PHE A 384 8.57 13.27 12.52
C PHE A 384 8.60 11.86 13.09
N PHE A 385 9.79 11.31 13.29
CA PHE A 385 9.99 10.08 14.03
C PHE A 385 10.69 10.44 15.34
N ASP A 386 10.07 10.05 16.47
CA ASP A 386 10.68 10.00 17.81
C ASP A 386 11.76 11.09 18.10
N ALA A 387 12.96 10.68 18.53
CA ALA A 387 14.10 11.52 18.87
C ALA A 387 14.60 12.39 17.73
N GLY A 388 14.47 11.91 16.48
CA GLY A 388 15.06 12.56 15.30
C GLY A 388 14.44 13.93 14.99
N SER A 389 13.37 14.26 15.68
CA SER A 389 12.66 15.55 15.58
C SER A 389 13.05 16.54 16.67
N LEU A 390 13.82 16.11 17.66
CA LEU A 390 14.25 16.97 18.75
C LEU A 390 15.28 17.98 18.23
N PRO A 391 15.27 19.24 18.75
CA PRO A 391 16.29 20.22 18.40
C PRO A 391 17.71 19.66 18.55
N GLY A 392 18.49 19.69 17.46
CA GLY A 392 19.87 19.18 17.43
C GLY A 392 20.02 17.69 17.07
N ALA A 393 18.93 16.96 16.85
CA ALA A 393 18.99 15.58 16.38
C ALA A 393 19.35 15.49 14.88
N ALA A 394 20.13 14.48 14.51
CA ALA A 394 20.45 14.19 13.12
C ALA A 394 19.21 13.64 12.38
N PRO A 395 18.97 14.00 11.10
CA PRO A 395 17.91 13.42 10.29
C PRO A 395 18.08 11.90 10.11
N TYR A 396 16.98 11.19 9.86
CA TYR A 396 17.03 9.77 9.51
C TYR A 396 17.45 9.56 8.06
N TYR A 397 18.71 9.20 7.83
CA TYR A 397 19.22 8.86 6.52
C TYR A 397 18.97 7.38 6.16
N VAL A 398 18.67 7.12 4.89
CA VAL A 398 18.55 5.77 4.33
C VAL A 398 19.95 5.16 4.19
N PRO A 399 20.16 3.85 4.47
CA PRO A 399 19.18 2.88 4.96
C PRO A 399 19.06 2.87 6.48
N ASN A 400 20.03 3.42 7.22
CA ASN A 400 20.20 3.23 8.67
C ASN A 400 18.96 3.62 9.48
N GLY A 401 18.31 4.73 9.13
CA GLY A 401 17.08 5.18 9.79
C GLY A 401 15.92 4.19 9.62
N CYS A 402 15.75 3.64 8.41
CA CYS A 402 14.76 2.60 8.14
C CYS A 402 15.12 1.30 8.86
N ASP A 403 16.37 0.86 8.70
CA ASP A 403 16.91 -0.38 9.26
C ASP A 403 16.80 -0.44 10.79
N THR A 404 17.02 0.69 11.46
CA THR A 404 16.86 0.82 12.91
C THR A 404 15.43 0.46 13.34
N CYS A 405 14.42 0.89 12.56
CA CYS A 405 13.00 0.63 12.85
C CYS A 405 12.48 -0.72 12.33
N HIS A 406 13.23 -1.37 11.44
CA HIS A 406 12.81 -2.55 10.69
C HIS A 406 13.70 -3.78 10.97
N GLY A 407 14.46 -3.74 12.07
CA GLY A 407 15.15 -4.90 12.63
C GLY A 407 16.30 -5.44 11.78
N SER A 408 17.02 -4.59 11.03
CA SER A 408 18.07 -5.00 10.10
C SER A 408 19.24 -5.71 10.80
N LEU A 409 19.13 -7.03 10.90
CA LEU A 409 20.23 -7.92 11.21
C LEU A 409 20.83 -8.36 9.86
N ARG A 410 21.91 -7.71 9.41
CA ARG A 410 22.73 -8.18 8.28
C ARG A 410 21.95 -8.33 6.95
N GLY A 411 21.18 -7.31 6.56
CA GLY A 411 20.41 -7.36 5.31
C GLY A 411 19.10 -8.16 5.38
N GLN A 412 18.67 -8.54 6.58
CA GLN A 412 17.42 -9.25 6.86
C GLN A 412 16.35 -8.33 7.47
N ALA A 413 16.25 -7.09 6.98
CA ALA A 413 15.22 -6.17 7.43
C ALA A 413 13.81 -6.73 7.15
N VAL A 414 12.86 -6.38 8.01
CA VAL A 414 11.46 -6.83 7.93
C VAL A 414 10.50 -5.65 7.91
N LEU A 415 9.40 -5.78 7.18
CA LEU A 415 8.23 -4.93 7.32
C LEU A 415 7.57 -5.19 8.67
N ASN A 416 7.04 -4.14 9.29
CA ASN A 416 6.23 -4.23 10.49
C ASN A 416 4.77 -4.44 10.10
N HIS A 417 4.01 -5.17 10.92
CA HIS A 417 2.58 -5.31 10.71
C HIS A 417 1.86 -3.98 10.99
N LEU A 418 0.70 -3.82 10.37
CA LEU A 418 -0.18 -2.67 10.50
C LEU A 418 -1.15 -2.91 11.67
N ASP A 419 -0.76 -2.47 12.87
CA ASP A 419 -1.57 -2.61 14.08
C ASP A 419 -2.69 -1.57 14.13
N THR A 420 -3.85 -1.94 13.60
CA THR A 420 -5.06 -1.10 13.59
C THR A 420 -5.60 -0.81 14.98
N ASP A 421 -5.42 -1.74 15.93
CA ASP A 421 -5.95 -1.60 17.29
C ASP A 421 -5.19 -0.50 18.02
N HIS A 422 -3.87 -0.50 17.90
CA HIS A 422 -3.06 0.58 18.48
C HIS A 422 -3.42 1.95 17.87
N TRP A 423 -3.72 2.05 16.58
CA TRP A 423 -4.15 3.33 15.98
C TRP A 423 -5.43 3.86 16.61
N LEU A 424 -6.36 2.96 16.95
CA LEU A 424 -7.63 3.29 17.59
C LEU A 424 -7.46 3.61 19.09
N ASP A 425 -6.57 2.90 19.80
CA ASP A 425 -6.23 3.24 21.20
C ASP A 425 -5.73 4.69 21.33
N ARG A 426 -4.95 5.17 20.35
CA ARG A 426 -4.44 6.55 20.36
C ARG A 426 -5.56 7.60 20.28
N LEU A 427 -6.76 7.23 19.82
CA LEU A 427 -7.91 8.12 19.81
C LEU A 427 -8.52 8.27 21.22
N SER A 428 -8.55 7.19 22.02
CA SER A 428 -9.11 7.25 23.38
C SER A 428 -8.21 7.94 24.41
N ASP A 429 -6.90 7.98 24.18
CA ASP A 429 -5.91 8.43 25.19
C ASP A 429 -5.77 9.96 25.34
N GLY A 430 -6.59 10.72 24.60
CA GLY A 430 -6.60 12.19 24.61
C GLY A 430 -5.47 12.84 23.80
N ASP A 431 -4.64 12.05 23.13
CA ASP A 431 -3.51 12.54 22.32
C ASP A 431 -3.96 13.21 21.02
N PHE A 432 -5.14 12.86 20.52
CA PHE A 432 -5.67 13.32 19.24
C PHE A 432 -7.13 13.77 19.35
N PRO A 433 -7.44 14.80 20.18
CA PRO A 433 -8.81 15.24 20.42
C PRO A 433 -9.51 15.71 19.14
N ALA A 434 -8.76 16.17 18.14
CA ALA A 434 -9.31 16.55 16.83
C ALA A 434 -9.93 15.38 16.07
N LEU A 435 -9.44 14.15 16.25
CA LEU A 435 -9.96 12.95 15.58
C LEU A 435 -11.17 12.32 16.28
N ASN A 436 -11.42 12.68 17.54
CA ASN A 436 -12.56 12.20 18.30
C ASN A 436 -13.88 12.91 17.93
N LYS A 437 -13.81 13.98 17.14
CA LYS A 437 -15.00 14.73 16.73
C LYS A 437 -15.84 13.95 15.71
N PRO A 438 -17.18 14.06 15.72
CA PRO A 438 -18.06 13.35 14.77
C PRO A 438 -17.70 13.58 13.30
N GLU A 439 -17.32 14.81 12.94
CA GLU A 439 -16.98 15.24 11.58
C GLU A 439 -15.57 14.84 11.14
N ALA A 440 -14.69 14.43 12.07
CA ALA A 440 -13.32 14.06 11.73
C ALA A 440 -13.27 12.80 10.85
N PRO A 441 -12.29 12.66 9.94
CA PRO A 441 -12.11 11.43 9.18
C PRO A 441 -11.85 10.23 10.11
N ALA A 442 -12.26 9.03 9.69
CA ALA A 442 -12.00 7.80 10.43
C ALA A 442 -10.50 7.47 10.44
N ALA A 443 -10.01 6.80 11.49
CA ALA A 443 -8.63 6.32 11.55
C ALA A 443 -8.29 5.37 10.40
N LEU A 444 -9.22 4.51 10.01
CA LEU A 444 -9.18 3.80 8.74
C LEU A 444 -9.99 4.62 7.72
N PHE A 445 -9.30 5.47 6.97
CA PHE A 445 -9.93 6.53 6.17
C PHE A 445 -10.95 5.96 5.16
N ASP A 446 -10.57 4.86 4.51
CA ASP A 446 -11.39 4.19 3.51
C ASP A 446 -12.59 3.44 4.09
N ALA A 447 -12.47 3.00 5.34
CA ALA A 447 -13.45 2.17 6.05
C ALA A 447 -14.66 2.97 6.56
N GLY A 448 -14.46 4.26 6.89
CA GLY A 448 -15.42 5.04 7.66
C GLY A 448 -15.40 4.65 9.15
N LYS A 449 -16.33 5.21 9.94
CA LYS A 449 -16.39 5.00 11.40
C LYS A 449 -17.24 3.80 11.83
N ASP A 450 -18.15 3.34 10.97
CA ASP A 450 -19.04 2.22 11.29
C ASP A 450 -18.33 0.89 11.04
N VAL A 451 -17.82 0.29 12.12
CA VAL A 451 -17.12 -0.99 12.13
C VAL A 451 -18.00 -2.18 11.71
N THR A 452 -19.32 -2.01 11.65
CA THR A 452 -20.27 -3.04 11.23
C THR A 452 -20.61 -2.97 9.74
N SER A 453 -20.21 -1.88 9.07
CA SER A 453 -20.53 -1.67 7.65
C SER A 453 -19.73 -2.59 6.73
N ALA A 454 -20.33 -2.97 5.60
CA ALA A 454 -19.64 -3.75 4.56
C ALA A 454 -18.39 -3.02 4.03
N ARG A 455 -18.46 -1.69 3.92
CA ARG A 455 -17.35 -0.83 3.52
C ARG A 455 -16.17 -0.94 4.50
N TYR A 456 -16.45 -0.98 5.80
CA TYR A 456 -15.40 -1.16 6.80
C TYR A 456 -14.75 -2.53 6.66
N ALA A 457 -15.57 -3.58 6.51
CA ALA A 457 -15.07 -4.94 6.33
C ALA A 457 -14.18 -5.10 5.08
N GLU A 458 -14.54 -4.42 3.98
CA GLU A 458 -13.76 -4.40 2.73
C GLU A 458 -12.41 -3.71 2.91
N ALA A 459 -12.39 -2.48 3.43
CA ALA A 459 -11.16 -1.73 3.68
C ALA A 459 -10.24 -2.46 4.70
N PHE A 460 -10.83 -3.05 5.73
CA PHE A 460 -10.10 -3.88 6.69
C PHE A 460 -9.56 -5.17 6.04
N GLY A 461 -10.28 -5.75 5.08
CA GLY A 461 -9.83 -6.87 4.27
C GLY A 461 -8.50 -6.60 3.56
N VAL A 462 -8.31 -5.38 3.05
CA VAL A 462 -7.02 -4.95 2.45
C VAL A 462 -5.90 -4.93 3.48
N LEU A 463 -6.14 -4.39 4.69
CA LEU A 463 -5.16 -4.38 5.78
C LEU A 463 -4.81 -5.80 6.24
N ARG A 464 -5.81 -6.69 6.34
CA ARG A 464 -5.60 -8.10 6.64
C ARG A 464 -4.71 -8.77 5.59
N GLN A 465 -4.96 -8.51 4.31
CA GLN A 465 -4.12 -9.04 3.22
C GLN A 465 -2.69 -8.50 3.28
N LEU A 466 -2.51 -7.20 3.55
CA LEU A 466 -1.18 -6.61 3.75
C LEU A 466 -0.46 -7.28 4.93
N ASN A 467 -1.11 -7.47 6.08
CA ASN A 467 -0.53 -8.15 7.23
C ASN A 467 -0.21 -9.64 6.98
N GLN A 468 -1.01 -10.33 6.16
CA GLN A 468 -0.69 -11.69 5.70
C GLN A 468 0.60 -11.71 4.87
N GLU A 469 0.80 -10.77 3.96
CA GLU A 469 2.02 -10.67 3.15
C GLU A 469 3.24 -10.30 4.00
N VAL A 470 3.07 -9.43 5.00
CA VAL A 470 4.10 -9.12 6.00
C VAL A 470 4.51 -10.39 6.75
N ALA A 471 3.55 -11.17 7.26
CA ALA A 471 3.83 -12.43 7.96
C ALA A 471 4.53 -13.46 7.07
N VAL A 472 4.13 -13.59 5.79
CA VAL A 472 4.78 -14.47 4.82
C VAL A 472 6.24 -14.07 4.60
N MET A 473 6.51 -12.77 4.43
CA MET A 473 7.87 -12.27 4.27
C MET A 473 8.69 -12.49 5.55
N GLN A 474 8.15 -12.16 6.73
CA GLN A 474 8.85 -12.36 8.01
C GLN A 474 9.17 -13.84 8.26
N LYS A 475 8.23 -14.76 7.95
CA LYS A 475 8.48 -16.21 8.04
C LYS A 475 9.66 -16.66 7.18
N ARG A 476 9.87 -16.01 6.04
CA ARG A 476 11.00 -16.30 5.13
C ARG A 476 12.31 -15.68 5.62
N VAL A 477 12.26 -14.45 6.12
CA VAL A 477 13.46 -13.64 6.44
C VAL A 477 13.96 -13.90 7.85
N ASN A 478 13.06 -13.90 8.84
CA ASN A 478 13.36 -14.11 10.25
C ASN A 478 12.24 -14.92 10.93
N PRO A 479 12.17 -16.25 10.67
CA PRO A 479 11.09 -17.11 11.19
C PRO A 479 11.01 -17.19 12.71
N GLN A 480 12.09 -16.83 13.42
CA GLN A 480 12.17 -16.82 14.87
C GLN A 480 12.09 -15.41 15.46
N GLY A 481 11.83 -14.39 14.64
CA GLY A 481 11.68 -13.01 15.09
C GLY A 481 10.33 -12.77 15.76
N PHE A 482 10.30 -11.91 16.78
CA PHE A 482 9.06 -11.55 17.46
C PHE A 482 8.06 -10.86 16.53
N HIS A 483 8.55 -10.17 15.48
CA HIS A 483 7.70 -9.54 14.48
C HIS A 483 6.70 -10.51 13.85
N LEU A 484 7.11 -11.76 13.59
CA LEU A 484 6.24 -12.80 13.06
C LEU A 484 5.20 -13.25 14.09
N ALA A 485 5.59 -13.37 15.35
CA ALA A 485 4.68 -13.73 16.43
C ALA A 485 3.60 -12.64 16.61
N ALA A 486 4.01 -11.36 16.60
CA ALA A 486 3.10 -10.22 16.68
C ALA A 486 2.14 -10.18 15.47
N ALA A 487 2.66 -10.31 14.25
CA ALA A 487 1.84 -10.33 13.03
C ALA A 487 0.83 -11.48 13.02
N ASN A 488 1.24 -12.68 13.43
CA ASN A 488 0.35 -13.84 13.55
C ASN A 488 -0.72 -13.63 14.62
N LYS A 489 -0.37 -13.00 15.75
CA LYS A 489 -1.34 -12.72 16.80
C LYS A 489 -2.41 -11.74 16.33
N TRP A 490 -2.02 -10.67 15.65
CA TRP A 490 -2.96 -9.73 15.04
C TRP A 490 -3.88 -10.44 14.02
N LEU A 491 -3.31 -11.29 13.16
CA LEU A 491 -4.08 -12.06 12.17
C LEU A 491 -5.04 -13.07 12.81
N GLU A 492 -4.66 -13.68 13.93
CA GLU A 492 -5.51 -14.58 14.72
C GLU A 492 -6.73 -13.83 15.28
N LEU A 493 -6.51 -12.69 15.94
CA LEU A 493 -7.58 -11.87 16.52
C LEU A 493 -8.59 -11.41 15.47
N HIS A 494 -8.10 -10.99 14.30
CA HIS A 494 -8.94 -10.46 13.23
C HIS A 494 -9.25 -11.47 12.13
N LYS A 495 -9.13 -12.77 12.42
CA LYS A 495 -9.47 -13.83 11.46
C LYS A 495 -10.95 -13.80 11.09
N THR A 496 -11.82 -13.59 12.06
CA THR A 496 -13.28 -13.60 11.91
C THR A 496 -13.94 -12.28 12.32
N SER A 497 -13.17 -11.33 12.85
CA SER A 497 -13.65 -10.01 13.25
C SER A 497 -12.90 -8.91 12.49
N VAL A 498 -13.59 -7.80 12.27
CA VAL A 498 -12.99 -6.53 11.81
C VAL A 498 -13.08 -5.44 12.88
N ALA A 499 -13.76 -5.73 14.00
CA ALA A 499 -13.81 -4.81 15.13
C ALA A 499 -12.45 -4.82 15.87
N PRO A 500 -12.06 -3.68 16.47
CA PRO A 500 -10.84 -3.62 17.27
C PRO A 500 -10.93 -4.50 18.51
N GLU A 501 -9.81 -5.05 18.98
CA GLU A 501 -9.74 -5.79 20.24
C GLU A 501 -9.34 -4.85 21.41
N PRO A 502 -10.29 -4.42 22.27
CA PRO A 502 -9.97 -3.47 23.33
C PRO A 502 -9.14 -4.09 24.47
N ASP A 503 -9.21 -5.41 24.70
CA ASP A 503 -8.48 -6.06 25.79
C ASP A 503 -7.00 -6.25 25.40
N LEU A 504 -6.13 -5.39 25.93
CA LEU A 504 -4.68 -5.44 25.73
C LEU A 504 -4.07 -6.82 26.08
N VAL A 505 -4.63 -7.54 27.06
CA VAL A 505 -4.12 -8.87 27.42
C VAL A 505 -4.45 -9.90 26.36
N LYS A 506 -5.58 -9.76 25.64
CA LYS A 506 -5.87 -10.64 24.49
C LYS A 506 -4.99 -10.34 23.29
N ARG A 507 -4.47 -9.12 23.17
CA ARG A 507 -3.48 -8.71 22.18
C ARG A 507 -2.07 -9.23 22.47
N ALA A 508 -1.80 -9.62 23.71
CA ALA A 508 -0.55 -10.24 24.10
C ALA A 508 -0.23 -11.51 23.30
N PHE A 509 1.06 -11.74 23.07
CA PHE A 509 1.56 -12.98 22.47
C PHE A 509 2.75 -13.52 23.24
N THR A 510 2.92 -14.84 23.18
CA THR A 510 4.04 -15.52 23.80
C THR A 510 5.23 -15.51 22.85
N PHE A 511 6.37 -14.98 23.30
CA PHE A 511 7.62 -15.04 22.55
C PHE A 511 8.77 -15.32 23.52
N PHE A 512 9.43 -16.46 23.35
CA PHE A 512 10.55 -16.84 24.21
C PHE A 512 11.87 -16.43 23.57
N ASN A 513 12.46 -15.36 24.08
CA ASN A 513 13.73 -14.89 23.54
C ASN A 513 14.89 -15.68 24.17
N THR A 514 15.31 -16.78 23.54
CA THR A 514 16.42 -17.59 24.06
C THR A 514 17.80 -16.98 23.81
N GLY A 515 17.91 -16.03 22.87
CA GLY A 515 19.18 -15.46 22.41
C GLY A 515 19.44 -14.02 22.85
N HIS A 516 18.60 -13.41 23.69
CA HIS A 516 18.76 -12.00 24.04
C HIS A 516 20.01 -11.77 24.90
N PRO A 517 20.92 -10.84 24.54
CA PRO A 517 22.14 -10.58 25.32
C PRO A 517 21.87 -10.14 26.76
N LEU A 518 20.75 -9.45 27.01
CA LEU A 518 20.35 -9.00 28.35
C LEU A 518 19.70 -10.10 29.21
N LYS A 519 19.48 -11.30 28.65
CA LYS A 519 18.97 -12.45 29.41
C LYS A 519 19.97 -12.98 30.44
N LYS A 520 21.24 -12.55 30.39
CA LYS A 520 22.32 -13.03 31.26
C LYS A 520 22.02 -12.83 32.75
N ASP A 521 21.28 -11.78 33.09
CA ASP A 521 20.97 -11.44 34.47
C ASP A 521 19.58 -11.94 34.91
N ARG A 522 18.84 -12.59 34.00
CA ARG A 522 17.48 -13.08 34.26
C ARG A 522 17.52 -14.45 34.93
N LYS A 523 16.74 -14.63 36.00
CA LYS A 523 16.51 -15.93 36.65
C LYS A 523 16.01 -16.95 35.60
N PRO A 524 16.56 -18.17 35.56
CA PRO A 524 16.09 -19.19 34.63
C PRO A 524 14.58 -19.44 34.82
N THR A 525 13.80 -19.31 33.74
CA THR A 525 12.38 -19.67 33.74
C THR A 525 12.17 -20.92 32.90
N ALA A 526 11.36 -21.86 33.40
CA ALA A 526 11.01 -23.08 32.68
C ALA A 526 10.01 -22.82 31.53
N ALA A 527 9.32 -21.68 31.56
CA ALA A 527 8.34 -21.25 30.57
C ALA A 527 8.46 -19.75 30.28
N PRO A 528 7.94 -19.27 29.13
CA PRO A 528 7.88 -17.85 28.82
C PRO A 528 6.91 -17.11 29.75
N LEU A 529 7.20 -15.84 30.04
CA LEU A 529 6.28 -14.99 30.79
C LEU A 529 5.13 -14.52 29.90
N ASN A 530 3.91 -14.57 30.43
CA ASN A 530 2.71 -14.10 29.76
C ASN A 530 2.02 -12.98 30.55
N TRP A 531 1.45 -12.02 29.84
CA TRP A 531 0.52 -11.07 30.43
C TRP A 531 -0.73 -11.80 30.95
N THR A 532 -1.17 -11.44 32.14
CA THR A 532 -2.34 -12.04 32.81
C THR A 532 -3.46 -11.02 32.96
N SER A 533 -4.66 -11.49 33.31
CA SER A 533 -5.78 -10.59 33.62
C SER A 533 -5.69 -9.91 35.00
N SER A 534 -4.56 -10.06 35.71
CA SER A 534 -4.34 -9.37 36.99
C SER A 534 -4.36 -7.85 36.80
N ALA A 535 -4.76 -7.11 37.83
CA ALA A 535 -4.85 -5.66 37.77
C ALA A 535 -3.50 -5.01 37.44
N GLU A 536 -2.41 -5.54 38.01
CA GLU A 536 -1.06 -5.02 37.81
C GLU A 536 -0.58 -5.22 36.37
N ASP A 537 -0.82 -6.38 35.76
CA ASP A 537 -0.43 -6.63 34.37
C ASP A 537 -1.23 -5.75 33.40
N LYS A 538 -2.53 -5.60 33.63
CA LYS A 538 -3.38 -4.70 32.83
C LYS A 538 -2.93 -3.25 32.95
N GLU A 539 -2.57 -2.81 34.15
CA GLU A 539 -2.10 -1.45 34.41
C GLU A 539 -0.73 -1.20 33.75
N LEU A 540 0.23 -2.11 33.94
CA LEU A 540 1.56 -2.01 33.35
C LEU A 540 1.47 -2.00 31.82
N LEU A 541 0.77 -2.98 31.24
CA LEU A 541 0.60 -3.06 29.78
C LEU A 541 -0.17 -1.84 29.24
N GLY A 542 -1.14 -1.30 29.97
CA GLY A 542 -1.84 -0.06 29.62
C GLY A 542 -0.91 1.15 29.56
N LEU A 543 -0.07 1.35 30.57
CA LEU A 543 0.92 2.43 30.61
C LEU A 543 1.96 2.27 29.49
N MET A 544 2.46 1.05 29.26
CA MET A 544 3.40 0.77 28.17
C MET A 544 2.76 0.95 26.79
N ASN A 545 1.50 0.55 26.59
CA ASN A 545 0.78 0.80 25.34
C ASN A 545 0.64 2.29 25.06
N ARG A 546 0.34 3.06 26.11
CA ARG A 546 0.25 4.52 26.01
C ARG A 546 1.58 5.16 25.66
N TYR A 547 2.65 4.83 26.36
CA TYR A 547 3.90 5.61 26.35
C TYR A 547 5.05 4.99 25.56
N CYS A 548 5.08 3.66 25.41
CA CYS A 548 6.22 2.91 24.90
C CYS A 548 5.96 2.28 23.52
N TYR A 549 4.71 1.89 23.21
CA TYR A 549 4.38 1.12 22.00
C TYR A 549 4.87 1.79 20.70
N ARG A 550 4.74 3.11 20.58
CA ARG A 550 5.15 3.83 19.36
C ARG A 550 6.60 3.52 18.95
N CYS A 551 7.50 3.40 19.92
CA CYS A 551 8.92 3.12 19.71
C CYS A 551 9.25 1.62 19.86
N HIS A 552 8.43 0.86 20.59
CA HIS A 552 8.70 -0.52 21.00
C HIS A 552 7.58 -1.51 20.64
N GLY A 553 6.77 -1.22 19.62
CA GLY A 553 5.85 -2.20 19.02
C GLY A 553 6.40 -2.85 17.74
N ALA A 554 7.62 -2.46 17.34
CA ALA A 554 8.14 -2.80 16.01
C ALA A 554 9.67 -2.81 15.87
N VAL A 555 10.41 -2.39 16.89
CA VAL A 555 11.85 -2.05 16.74
C VAL A 555 12.74 -3.10 17.40
N ARG A 556 12.95 -3.00 18.72
CA ARG A 556 13.87 -3.89 19.48
C ARG A 556 13.15 -4.95 20.31
N TYR A 557 11.99 -4.61 20.81
CA TYR A 557 11.09 -5.52 21.49
C TYR A 557 9.65 -5.12 21.21
N ASP A 558 8.71 -5.97 21.62
CA ASP A 558 7.27 -5.72 21.59
C ASP A 558 6.72 -5.73 23.03
N ILE A 559 6.00 -4.68 23.41
CA ILE A 559 5.40 -4.58 24.75
C ILE A 559 4.35 -5.66 25.02
N PHE A 560 3.75 -6.24 23.97
CA PHE A 560 2.75 -7.31 24.08
C PHE A 560 3.39 -8.68 24.37
N SER A 561 4.72 -8.77 24.40
CA SER A 561 5.45 -9.89 24.98
C SER A 561 6.02 -9.53 26.35
N LYS A 562 5.40 -10.05 27.41
CA LYS A 562 5.86 -9.84 28.79
C LYS A 562 7.29 -10.33 29.01
N ASP A 563 7.66 -11.41 28.34
CA ASP A 563 9.01 -11.98 28.36
C ASP A 563 10.05 -10.95 27.88
N MET A 564 9.76 -10.25 26.78
CA MET A 564 10.67 -9.25 26.22
C MET A 564 10.70 -7.97 27.07
N VAL A 565 9.58 -7.58 27.69
CA VAL A 565 9.55 -6.46 28.64
C VAL A 565 10.40 -6.78 29.88
N ALA A 566 10.33 -8.01 30.39
CA ALA A 566 11.18 -8.46 31.48
C ALA A 566 12.66 -8.36 31.10
N ASP A 567 13.05 -8.87 29.92
CA ASP A 567 14.43 -8.80 29.41
C ASP A 567 14.94 -7.35 29.21
N GLN A 568 14.04 -6.36 29.16
CA GLN A 568 14.35 -4.94 28.96
C GLN A 568 14.09 -4.09 30.20
N SER A 569 13.74 -4.68 31.33
CA SER A 569 13.28 -3.93 32.51
C SER A 569 14.33 -2.97 33.05
N SER A 570 15.61 -3.38 33.17
CA SER A 570 16.69 -2.46 33.59
C SER A 570 16.91 -1.29 32.60
N PRO A 571 17.10 -1.51 31.28
CA PRO A 571 17.17 -0.41 30.32
C PRO A 571 15.94 0.49 30.30
N ILE A 572 14.75 -0.05 30.57
CA ILE A 572 13.52 0.73 30.70
C ILE A 572 13.60 1.67 31.90
N LEU A 573 14.02 1.18 33.07
CA LEU A 573 14.18 1.98 34.29
C LEU A 573 15.17 3.12 34.09
N ASP A 574 16.34 2.83 33.53
CA ASP A 574 17.36 3.83 33.19
C ASP A 574 16.80 4.96 32.32
N ARG A 575 15.91 4.63 31.37
CA ARG A 575 15.33 5.62 30.44
C ARG A 575 14.15 6.38 31.05
N LEU A 576 13.41 5.77 31.98
CA LEU A 576 12.35 6.45 32.72
C LEU A 576 12.94 7.46 33.71
N ASP A 577 14.07 7.12 34.31
CA ASP A 577 14.77 7.96 35.28
C ASP A 577 16.28 8.09 34.97
N PRO A 578 16.64 8.81 33.89
CA PRO A 578 18.02 8.91 33.45
C PRO A 578 18.87 9.70 34.45
N ASN A 579 20.07 9.20 34.72
CA ASN A 579 21.05 9.94 35.52
C ASN A 579 21.54 11.21 34.77
N PRO A 580 22.22 12.16 35.45
CA PRO A 580 22.62 13.42 34.83
C PRO A 580 23.51 13.31 33.57
N THR A 581 24.24 12.19 33.41
CA THR A 581 25.04 11.94 32.21
C THR A 581 24.15 11.41 31.07
N GLN A 582 23.29 10.45 31.38
CA GLN A 582 22.32 9.88 30.44
C GLN A 582 21.33 10.93 29.94
N ALA A 583 20.87 11.84 30.80
CA ALA A 583 19.94 12.91 30.45
C ALA A 583 20.50 13.91 29.42
N LYS A 584 21.83 13.96 29.23
CA LYS A 584 22.48 14.78 28.19
C LYS A 584 22.43 14.13 26.80
N ILE A 585 22.14 12.84 26.71
CA ILE A 585 22.08 12.10 25.44
C ILE A 585 20.71 12.36 24.81
N ILE A 586 20.70 12.96 23.62
CA ILE A 586 19.46 13.23 22.88
C ILE A 586 18.79 11.90 22.54
N GLY A 587 17.49 11.80 22.87
CA GLY A 587 16.70 10.60 22.60
C GLY A 587 16.85 9.47 23.62
N PHE A 588 17.53 9.70 24.75
CA PHE A 588 17.73 8.68 25.77
C PHE A 588 16.46 8.43 26.60
N LYS A 589 15.83 9.50 27.10
CA LYS A 589 14.64 9.45 27.96
C LYS A 589 13.47 8.71 27.30
N MET A 590 12.62 8.06 28.10
CA MET A 590 11.36 7.45 27.66
C MET A 590 10.14 8.09 28.35
N PRO A 591 9.10 8.51 27.60
CA PRO A 591 9.07 8.66 26.14
C PRO A 591 10.07 9.72 25.70
N VAL A 592 10.51 9.61 24.44
CA VAL A 592 11.56 10.47 23.94
C VAL A 592 11.08 11.89 23.67
N ASP A 593 9.85 12.04 23.22
CA ASP A 593 9.36 13.25 22.56
C ASP A 593 8.17 13.91 23.26
N ARG A 594 7.87 13.47 24.49
CA ARG A 594 6.89 14.09 25.37
C ARG A 594 7.16 13.80 26.83
N GLU A 595 6.63 14.66 27.68
CA GLU A 595 6.60 14.45 29.12
C GLU A 595 5.53 13.42 29.51
N MET A 596 5.91 12.53 30.44
CA MET A 596 4.97 11.66 31.14
C MET A 596 4.53 12.37 32.42
N SER A 597 3.26 12.23 32.82
CA SER A 597 2.82 12.79 34.10
C SER A 597 3.63 12.16 35.25
N ASP A 598 3.95 12.91 36.30
CA ASP A 598 4.73 12.38 37.44
C ASP A 598 4.06 11.15 38.07
N LYS A 599 2.73 11.16 38.11
CA LYS A 599 1.92 10.03 38.58
C LYS A 599 2.16 8.79 37.73
N ASP A 600 2.03 8.90 36.41
CA ASP A 600 2.19 7.77 35.49
C ASP A 600 3.65 7.30 35.45
N LYS A 601 4.63 8.23 35.50
CA LYS A 601 6.06 7.91 35.55
C LYS A 601 6.39 7.10 36.78
N LYS A 602 6.01 7.60 37.97
CA LYS A 602 6.26 6.90 39.24
C LYS A 602 5.62 5.52 39.24
N ARG A 603 4.36 5.43 38.78
CA ARG A 603 3.64 4.16 38.75
C ARG A 603 4.25 3.15 37.77
N LEU A 604 4.69 3.61 36.60
CA LEU A 604 5.37 2.77 35.62
C LEU A 604 6.71 2.24 36.16
N ILE A 605 7.49 3.09 36.85
CA ILE A 605 8.73 2.67 37.51
C ILE A 605 8.45 1.58 38.55
N GLU A 606 7.50 1.80 39.46
CA GLU A 606 7.13 0.80 40.49
C GLU A 606 6.75 -0.57 39.89
N LEU A 607 5.97 -0.57 38.81
CA LEU A 607 5.52 -1.80 38.15
C LEU A 607 6.66 -2.51 37.41
N ILE A 608 7.57 -1.77 36.78
CA ILE A 608 8.74 -2.34 36.11
C ILE A 608 9.77 -2.86 37.14
N GLU A 609 10.03 -2.15 38.24
CA GLU A 609 10.90 -2.62 39.32
C GLU A 609 10.38 -3.91 39.94
N LYS A 610 9.06 -4.02 40.12
CA LYS A 610 8.41 -5.25 40.57
C LYS A 610 8.63 -6.40 39.59
N LEU A 611 8.42 -6.16 38.29
CA LEU A 611 8.69 -7.16 37.24
C LEU A 611 10.18 -7.55 37.23
N TYR A 612 11.09 -6.59 37.35
CA TYR A 612 12.52 -6.82 37.41
C TYR A 612 12.87 -7.73 38.59
N THR A 613 12.44 -7.40 39.80
CA THR A 613 12.70 -8.20 41.03
C THR A 613 12.14 -9.63 40.95
N GLN A 614 11.01 -9.80 40.27
CA GLN A 614 10.42 -11.12 40.04
C GLN A 614 11.24 -11.97 39.06
N THR A 615 11.97 -11.34 38.14
CA THR A 615 12.57 -12.01 36.98
C THR A 615 14.10 -12.03 36.99
N HIS A 616 14.75 -11.15 37.74
CA HIS A 616 16.21 -11.04 37.97
C HIS A 616 16.46 -11.20 39.46
#